data_AF-A0A3D2Z814-F1
#
_entry.id   AF-A0A3D2Z814-F1
#
_cell.length_a   1.000
_cell.length_b   1.000
_cell.length_c   1.000
_cell.angle_alpha   90.00
_cell.angle_beta   90.00
_cell.angle_gamma   90.00
#
_symmetry.space_group_name_H-M   'P 1'
#
loop_
_entity.id
_entity.type
_entity.pdbx_description
1 polymer ?
#
loop_
_entity_poly.entity_id
_entity_poly.type
_entity_poly.pdbx_seq_one_letter_code
_entity_poly.pdbx_strand_id
1 'polypeptide(L)'
;MSHARIALLVLALTTACGRAPDPVQQVSRDLERYPEYSVVIEDLKVEEAFFPDYFLRLRLTMAGGQRQAGKDTLVFEEKVTNWQEVTERVFARYEHYLGMVVASKSRDGKRSTPGQAHPAGYQYVGNSQYGHWGGGGGFWQFYGQYAFMSAMMGGHRVGRGDYDDYRRNRERGRPHYGPVSNGRKTFGTAGTQTQKTKPNFYRRHRQRTASGRGFTSRSNTRSGGTSRFGK
;
A
#
# COMPACT_ATOMS: atom_id res chain seq x y z
N MET A 1 -29.70 -61.89 20.57
CA MET A 1 -30.39 -60.85 19.77
C MET A 1 -29.70 -59.52 20.07
N SER A 2 -28.73 -59.12 19.25
CA SER A 2 -27.91 -57.92 19.49
C SER A 2 -28.31 -56.87 18.45
N HIS A 3 -28.81 -55.72 18.89
CA HIS A 3 -29.23 -54.62 18.02
C HIS A 3 -28.04 -53.71 17.71
N ALA A 4 -27.58 -53.74 16.46
CA ALA A 4 -26.61 -52.78 15.94
C ALA A 4 -27.29 -51.42 15.77
N ARG A 5 -26.87 -50.43 16.55
CA ARG A 5 -27.29 -49.03 16.39
C ARG A 5 -26.36 -48.36 15.37
N ILE A 6 -26.86 -48.17 14.16
CA ILE A 6 -26.20 -47.33 13.14
C ILE A 6 -26.46 -45.88 13.53
N ALA A 7 -25.43 -45.18 14.00
CA ALA A 7 -25.45 -43.73 14.20
C ALA A 7 -25.00 -43.05 12.90
N LEU A 8 -25.96 -42.47 12.17
CA LEU A 8 -25.70 -41.65 10.99
C LEU A 8 -25.17 -40.29 11.45
N LEU A 9 -23.86 -40.08 11.35
CA LEU A 9 -23.21 -38.82 11.68
C LEU A 9 -23.33 -37.87 10.48
N VAL A 10 -24.38 -37.03 10.51
CA VAL A 10 -24.58 -35.97 9.53
C VAL A 10 -23.48 -34.92 9.74
N LEU A 11 -22.50 -34.92 8.84
CA LEU A 11 -21.43 -33.93 8.81
C LEU A 11 -22.01 -32.59 8.32
N ALA A 12 -22.30 -31.70 9.27
CA ALA A 12 -22.71 -30.33 8.97
C ALA A 12 -21.54 -29.59 8.29
N LEU A 13 -21.60 -29.46 6.97
CA LEU A 13 -20.79 -28.53 6.18
C LEU A 13 -21.18 -27.10 6.61
N THR A 14 -20.48 -26.58 7.62
CA THR A 14 -20.53 -25.15 7.92
C THR A 14 -19.83 -24.44 6.76
N THR A 15 -20.64 -23.90 5.84
CA THR A 15 -20.17 -22.88 4.91
C THR A 15 -19.81 -21.66 5.77
N ALA A 16 -18.56 -21.61 6.20
CA ALA A 16 -17.98 -20.36 6.67
C ALA A 16 -18.06 -19.40 5.47
N CYS A 17 -19.11 -18.59 5.41
CA CYS A 17 -19.16 -17.32 4.68
C CYS A 17 -18.12 -16.38 5.33
N GLY A 18 -16.87 -16.80 5.30
CA GLY A 18 -15.72 -16.07 5.78
C GLY A 18 -15.41 -15.03 4.73
N ARG A 19 -15.89 -13.80 4.96
CA ARG A 19 -15.44 -12.59 4.27
C ARG A 19 -13.94 -12.72 3.99
N ALA A 20 -13.54 -12.76 2.71
CA ALA A 20 -12.14 -12.96 2.36
C ALA A 20 -11.27 -11.96 3.15
N PRO A 21 -10.29 -12.44 3.92
CA PRO A 21 -9.56 -11.61 4.86
C PRO A 21 -8.80 -10.50 4.13
N ASP A 22 -8.72 -9.32 4.76
CA ASP A 22 -7.91 -8.22 4.24
C ASP A 22 -6.42 -8.58 4.40
N PRO A 23 -5.68 -8.83 3.29
CA PRO A 23 -4.32 -9.34 3.37
C PRO A 23 -3.36 -8.32 3.99
N VAL A 24 -3.64 -7.02 3.89
CA VAL A 24 -2.84 -5.98 4.54
C VAL A 24 -2.96 -6.12 6.06
N GLN A 25 -4.17 -6.35 6.58
CA GLN A 25 -4.37 -6.54 8.02
C GLN A 25 -3.74 -7.83 8.52
N GLN A 26 -3.87 -8.92 7.76
CA GLN A 26 -3.27 -10.20 8.12
C GLN A 26 -1.75 -10.08 8.22
N VAL A 27 -1.11 -9.60 7.16
CA VAL A 27 0.35 -9.45 7.15
C VAL A 27 0.82 -8.44 8.20
N SER A 28 0.11 -7.33 8.40
CA SER A 28 0.51 -6.35 9.43
C SER A 28 0.53 -6.95 10.83
N ARG A 29 -0.42 -7.84 11.17
CA ARG A 29 -0.42 -8.58 12.45
C ARG A 29 0.82 -9.47 12.57
N ASP A 30 1.15 -10.22 11.52
CA ASP A 30 2.31 -11.11 11.53
C ASP A 30 3.63 -10.34 11.67
N LEU A 31 3.68 -9.14 11.08
CA LEU A 31 4.85 -8.26 11.11
C LEU A 31 5.04 -7.54 12.45
N GLU A 32 4.11 -7.66 13.40
CA GLU A 32 4.24 -7.01 14.72
C GLU A 32 5.46 -7.47 15.52
N ARG A 33 5.98 -8.66 15.24
CA ARG A 33 7.22 -9.15 15.86
C ARG A 33 8.45 -8.30 15.53
N TYR A 34 8.43 -7.56 14.42
CA TYR A 34 9.56 -6.73 14.02
C TYR A 34 9.49 -5.36 14.70
N PRO A 35 10.63 -4.78 15.12
CA PRO A 35 10.66 -3.42 15.66
C PRO A 35 10.19 -2.37 14.64
N GLU A 36 10.42 -2.62 13.35
CA GLU A 36 10.02 -1.73 12.28
C GLU A 36 9.57 -2.53 11.05
N TYR A 37 8.49 -2.09 10.40
CA TYR A 37 8.01 -2.67 9.16
C TYR A 37 7.23 -1.67 8.30
N SER A 38 7.11 -1.97 7.01
CA SER A 38 6.14 -1.33 6.11
C SER A 38 5.52 -2.34 5.14
N VAL A 39 4.24 -2.16 4.87
CA VAL A 39 3.46 -2.90 3.87
C VAL A 39 3.09 -1.94 2.75
N VAL A 40 3.58 -2.21 1.55
CA VAL A 40 3.35 -1.42 0.34
C VAL A 40 2.44 -2.18 -0.61
N ILE A 41 1.49 -1.50 -1.25
CA ILE A 41 0.77 -2.05 -2.40
C ILE A 41 1.74 -2.10 -3.58
N GLU A 42 2.30 -3.29 -3.82
CA GLU A 42 3.31 -3.49 -4.84
C GLU A 42 2.71 -3.50 -6.24
N ASP A 43 1.60 -4.21 -6.40
CA ASP A 43 0.88 -4.32 -7.65
C ASP A 43 -0.61 -4.65 -7.43
N LEU A 44 -1.41 -4.38 -8.45
CA LEU A 44 -2.86 -4.59 -8.50
C LEU A 44 -3.22 -5.23 -9.84
N LYS A 45 -4.15 -6.19 -9.85
CA LYS A 45 -4.73 -6.70 -11.10
C LYS A 45 -6.20 -7.06 -10.91
N VAL A 46 -6.92 -6.99 -12.02
CA VAL A 46 -8.29 -7.49 -12.16
C VAL A 46 -8.28 -8.46 -13.34
N GLU A 47 -8.63 -9.70 -13.08
CA GLU A 47 -8.80 -10.73 -14.10
C GLU A 47 -10.28 -10.89 -14.36
N GLU A 48 -10.69 -10.87 -15.63
CA GLU A 48 -12.09 -11.05 -16.00
C GLU A 48 -12.25 -12.42 -16.63
N ALA A 49 -12.95 -13.30 -15.90
CA ALA A 49 -13.59 -14.49 -16.43
C ALA A 49 -15.07 -14.15 -16.69
N PHE A 50 -16.01 -14.97 -16.18
CA PHE A 50 -17.44 -14.63 -16.19
C PHE A 50 -17.78 -13.53 -15.15
N PHE A 51 -17.00 -13.47 -14.07
CA PHE A 51 -17.02 -12.39 -13.06
C PHE A 51 -15.60 -11.83 -12.87
N PRO A 52 -15.45 -10.58 -12.40
CA PRO A 52 -14.14 -10.00 -12.12
C PRO A 52 -13.54 -10.54 -10.81
N ASP A 53 -12.32 -11.05 -10.90
CA ASP A 53 -11.49 -11.44 -9.76
C ASP A 53 -10.45 -10.36 -9.48
N TYR A 54 -10.35 -9.94 -8.22
CA TYR A 54 -9.51 -8.83 -7.80
C TYR A 54 -8.30 -9.33 -7.02
N PHE A 55 -7.12 -8.81 -7.33
CA PHE A 55 -5.90 -9.26 -6.66
C PHE A 55 -5.01 -8.11 -6.21
N LEU A 56 -4.42 -8.31 -5.04
CA LEU A 56 -3.36 -7.47 -4.48
C LEU A 56 -2.04 -8.22 -4.49
N ARG A 57 -0.95 -7.50 -4.71
CA ARG A 57 0.41 -7.97 -4.39
C ARG A 57 1.04 -6.97 -3.44
N LEU A 58 1.66 -7.47 -2.38
CA LEU A 58 2.24 -6.64 -1.33
C LEU A 58 3.77 -6.75 -1.36
N ARG A 59 4.45 -5.65 -1.10
CA ARG A 59 5.88 -5.63 -0.76
C ARG A 59 6.01 -5.28 0.71
N LEU A 60 6.71 -6.15 1.42
CA LEU A 60 6.97 -6.07 2.85
C LEU A 60 8.41 -5.66 3.02
N THR A 61 8.65 -4.68 3.87
CA THR A 61 9.99 -4.34 4.34
C THR A 61 9.95 -4.51 5.85
N MET A 62 10.89 -5.26 6.41
CA MET A 62 11.00 -5.47 7.86
C MET A 62 12.41 -5.16 8.32
N ALA A 63 12.56 -4.59 9.50
CA ALA A 63 13.86 -4.45 10.15
C ALA A 63 13.98 -5.50 11.25
N GLY A 64 14.92 -6.43 11.12
CA GLY A 64 15.33 -7.34 12.18
C GLY A 64 16.42 -6.71 13.04
N GLY A 65 16.41 -6.98 14.35
CA GLY A 65 17.54 -6.66 15.22
C GLY A 65 18.65 -7.69 15.02
N GLN A 66 19.86 -7.25 14.67
CA GLN A 66 21.04 -8.09 14.61
C GLN A 66 22.15 -7.47 15.45
N ARG A 67 22.73 -8.26 16.35
CA ARG A 67 23.91 -7.84 17.11
C ARG A 67 25.16 -8.17 16.32
N GLN A 68 25.84 -7.15 15.81
CA GLN A 68 27.07 -7.28 15.04
C GLN A 68 28.20 -6.57 15.77
N ALA A 69 29.27 -7.30 16.12
CA ALA A 69 30.43 -6.77 16.85
C ALA A 69 30.06 -5.95 18.11
N GLY A 70 29.06 -6.42 18.87
CA GLY A 70 28.59 -5.78 20.10
C GLY A 70 27.68 -4.55 19.92
N LYS A 71 27.34 -4.17 18.67
CA LYS A 71 26.39 -3.10 18.38
C LYS A 71 25.06 -3.67 17.88
N ASP A 72 23.96 -3.12 18.37
CA ASP A 72 22.63 -3.44 17.88
C ASP A 72 22.38 -2.69 16.57
N THR A 73 22.30 -3.45 15.48
CA THR A 73 22.09 -2.95 14.13
C THR A 73 20.74 -3.41 13.61
N LEU A 74 20.15 -2.61 12.73
CA LEU A 74 18.94 -3.01 12.00
C LEU A 74 19.35 -3.56 10.65
N VAL A 75 18.92 -4.79 10.37
CA VAL A 75 19.05 -5.39 9.04
C VAL A 75 17.67 -5.36 8.40
N PHE A 76 17.61 -4.73 7.23
CA PHE A 76 16.37 -4.62 6.48
C PHE A 76 16.25 -5.77 5.48
N GLU A 77 15.11 -6.43 5.52
CA GLU A 77 14.73 -7.48 4.59
C GLU A 77 13.50 -7.05 3.79
N GLU A 78 13.47 -7.41 2.51
CA GLU A 78 12.32 -7.20 1.64
C GLU A 78 11.72 -8.52 1.18
N LYS A 79 10.39 -8.62 1.22
CA LYS A 79 9.64 -9.77 0.72
C LYS A 79 8.48 -9.29 -0.12
N VAL A 80 8.32 -9.83 -1.32
CA VAL A 80 7.13 -9.62 -2.14
C VAL A 80 6.22 -10.84 -2.01
N THR A 81 4.93 -10.61 -1.75
CA THR A 81 3.96 -11.70 -1.65
C THR A 81 3.64 -12.28 -3.02
N ASN A 82 3.06 -13.49 -3.03
CA ASN A 82 2.28 -13.94 -4.17
C ASN A 82 1.06 -13.03 -4.39
N TRP A 83 0.40 -13.18 -5.53
CA TRP A 83 -0.89 -12.56 -5.75
C TRP A 83 -1.91 -13.12 -4.76
N GLN A 84 -2.64 -12.22 -4.11
CA GLN A 84 -3.67 -12.55 -3.13
C GLN A 84 -5.00 -12.09 -3.69
N GLU A 85 -5.90 -13.05 -3.93
CA GLU A 85 -7.27 -12.76 -4.32
C GLU A 85 -8.01 -12.08 -3.16
N VAL A 86 -8.81 -11.07 -3.46
CA VAL A 86 -9.55 -10.28 -2.49
C VAL A 86 -10.93 -9.95 -3.01
N THR A 87 -11.85 -9.62 -2.09
CA THR A 87 -13.14 -9.04 -2.50
C THR A 87 -12.93 -7.68 -3.19
N GLU A 88 -13.86 -7.31 -4.07
CA GLU A 88 -13.92 -5.97 -4.67
C GLU A 88 -13.83 -4.84 -3.63
N ARG A 89 -14.51 -5.00 -2.49
CA ARG A 89 -14.48 -4.01 -1.40
C ARG A 89 -13.09 -3.82 -0.79
N VAL A 90 -12.30 -4.89 -0.70
CA VAL A 90 -10.91 -4.81 -0.24
C VAL A 90 -10.04 -4.19 -1.34
N PHE A 91 -10.24 -4.56 -2.59
CA PHE A 91 -9.54 -3.95 -3.72
C PHE A 91 -9.77 -2.43 -3.80
N ALA A 92 -11.03 -1.98 -3.78
CA ALA A 92 -11.41 -0.57 -3.83
C ALA A 92 -10.83 0.27 -2.67
N ARG A 93 -10.55 -0.36 -1.52
CA ARG A 93 -9.86 0.31 -0.41
C ARG A 93 -8.41 0.69 -0.75
N TYR A 94 -7.75 -0.12 -1.58
CA TYR A 94 -6.31 -0.03 -1.86
C TYR A 94 -5.98 0.44 -3.28
N GLU A 95 -6.97 0.52 -4.18
CA GLU A 95 -6.75 0.74 -5.60
C GLU A 95 -6.06 2.07 -5.95
N HIS A 96 -6.14 3.07 -5.05
CA HIS A 96 -5.50 4.37 -5.23
C HIS A 96 -4.07 4.45 -4.64
N TYR A 97 -3.64 3.40 -3.94
CA TYR A 97 -2.41 3.37 -3.15
C TYR A 97 -1.29 2.55 -3.80
N LEU A 98 -1.32 2.31 -5.12
CA LEU A 98 -0.22 1.63 -5.82
C LEU A 98 1.13 2.33 -5.52
N GLY A 99 2.11 1.55 -5.08
CA GLY A 99 3.43 2.01 -4.67
C GLY A 99 3.49 2.73 -3.31
N MET A 100 2.38 2.85 -2.59
CA MET A 100 2.31 3.50 -1.29
C MET A 100 2.31 2.50 -0.14
N VAL A 101 2.86 2.93 0.99
CA VAL A 101 2.74 2.27 2.29
C VAL A 101 1.31 2.44 2.78
N VAL A 102 0.67 1.33 3.13
CA VAL A 102 -0.71 1.27 3.64
C VAL A 102 -0.79 0.76 5.08
N ALA A 103 0.30 0.22 5.60
CA ALA A 103 0.48 -0.05 7.01
C ALA A 103 1.98 -0.03 7.34
N SER A 104 2.34 0.54 8.47
CA SER A 104 3.73 0.52 8.95
C SER A 104 3.80 0.66 10.45
N LYS A 105 4.94 0.26 10.99
CA LYS A 105 5.39 0.57 12.34
C LYS A 105 6.81 1.06 12.23
N SER A 106 7.10 2.28 12.69
CA SER A 106 8.48 2.77 12.81
C SER A 106 9.12 2.32 14.11
N ARG A 107 10.45 2.42 14.19
CA ARG A 107 11.24 2.07 15.38
C ARG A 107 10.78 2.77 16.67
N ASP A 108 10.25 3.99 16.58
CA ASP A 108 9.68 4.74 17.71
C ASP A 108 8.23 4.31 18.06
N GLY A 109 7.74 3.23 17.45
CA GLY A 109 6.42 2.66 17.70
C GLY A 109 5.28 3.36 16.97
N LYS A 110 5.53 4.43 16.19
CA LYS A 110 4.45 5.10 15.44
C LYS A 110 3.93 4.20 14.34
N ARG A 111 2.62 4.04 14.30
CA ARG A 111 1.94 3.21 13.32
C ARG A 111 1.36 4.05 12.18
N SER A 112 1.09 3.42 11.05
CA SER A 112 0.21 3.94 10.03
C SER A 112 -0.84 2.89 9.68
N THR A 113 -2.02 3.36 9.29
CA THR A 113 -3.13 2.54 8.79
C THR A 113 -3.43 2.92 7.34
N PRO A 114 -4.31 2.21 6.63
CA PRO A 114 -4.64 2.55 5.25
C PRO A 114 -5.17 3.98 5.07
N GLY A 115 -5.78 4.56 6.11
CA GLY A 115 -6.22 5.97 6.11
C GLY A 115 -5.06 6.98 6.17
N GLN A 116 -3.86 6.55 6.56
CA GLN A 116 -2.64 7.35 6.63
C GLN A 116 -1.62 6.92 5.58
N ALA A 117 -2.09 6.33 4.46
CA ALA A 117 -1.20 5.82 3.43
C ALA A 117 -0.25 6.92 2.93
N HIS A 118 1.01 6.56 2.69
CA HIS A 118 2.05 7.52 2.32
C HIS A 118 3.08 6.91 1.38
N PRO A 119 3.94 7.70 0.72
CA PRO A 119 4.94 7.14 -0.18
C PRO A 119 5.92 6.25 0.58
N ALA A 120 6.40 5.19 -0.07
CA ALA A 120 7.45 4.35 0.49
C ALA A 120 8.72 5.19 0.73
N GLY A 121 9.41 4.96 1.85
CA GLY A 121 10.61 5.71 2.25
C GLY A 121 10.34 6.96 3.09
N TYR A 122 9.17 7.62 2.98
CA TYR A 122 8.86 8.85 3.73
C TYR A 122 8.90 8.67 5.25
N GLN A 123 8.58 7.47 5.74
CA GLN A 123 8.60 7.16 7.17
C GLN A 123 10.00 7.23 7.81
N TYR A 124 11.06 7.24 6.99
CA TYR A 124 12.45 7.33 7.44
C TYR A 124 13.02 8.76 7.32
N VAL A 125 12.35 9.62 6.54
CA VAL A 125 12.76 11.01 6.33
C VAL A 125 12.63 11.79 7.64
N GLY A 126 13.59 12.66 7.93
CA GLY A 126 13.60 13.49 9.14
C GLY A 126 14.08 12.78 10.40
N ASN A 127 14.36 11.47 10.36
CA ASN A 127 14.98 10.73 11.45
C ASN A 127 16.50 10.69 11.27
N SER A 128 17.24 11.33 12.18
CA SER A 128 18.70 11.46 12.13
C SER A 128 19.47 10.13 12.18
N GLN A 129 18.80 9.03 12.55
CA GLN A 129 19.37 7.68 12.49
C GLN A 129 19.56 7.19 11.06
N TYR A 130 18.71 7.63 10.12
CA TYR A 130 18.71 7.15 8.74
C TYR A 130 19.38 8.11 7.76
N GLY A 131 19.60 9.35 8.17
CA GLY A 131 20.17 10.36 7.28
C GLY A 131 20.19 11.75 7.88
N HIS A 132 20.36 12.74 7.01
CA HIS A 132 20.34 14.15 7.37
C HIS A 132 19.75 15.00 6.25
N TRP A 133 19.42 16.26 6.55
CA TRP A 133 19.08 17.25 5.54
C TRP A 133 20.35 17.77 4.87
N GLY A 134 20.34 17.89 3.54
CA GLY A 134 21.41 18.59 2.81
C GLY A 134 21.53 20.04 3.26
N GLY A 135 22.78 20.55 3.31
CA GLY A 135 23.07 21.92 3.71
C GLY A 135 22.27 22.98 2.93
N GLY A 136 21.98 24.12 3.58
CA GLY A 136 21.32 25.28 2.95
C GLY A 136 19.82 25.11 2.61
N GLY A 137 19.12 24.11 3.17
CA GLY A 137 17.71 23.86 2.86
C GLY A 137 17.48 22.80 1.78
N GLY A 138 18.47 21.94 1.53
CA GLY A 138 18.41 20.87 0.54
C GLY A 138 17.48 19.71 0.89
N PHE A 139 17.58 18.65 0.09
CA PHE A 139 16.78 17.43 0.22
C PHE A 139 17.29 16.52 1.34
N TRP A 140 16.44 15.61 1.81
CA TRP A 140 16.85 14.54 2.70
C TRP A 140 17.85 13.60 2.01
N GLN A 141 18.91 13.25 2.72
CA GLN A 141 19.98 12.36 2.27
C GLN A 141 20.09 11.20 3.25
N PHE A 142 19.88 9.98 2.74
CA PHE A 142 20.11 8.76 3.50
C PHE A 142 21.61 8.49 3.65
N TYR A 143 22.04 8.00 4.81
CA TYR A 143 23.39 7.45 4.93
C TYR A 143 23.58 6.27 3.97
N GLY A 144 24.81 6.02 3.54
CA GLY A 144 25.11 5.01 2.50
C GLY A 144 24.53 3.62 2.78
N GLN A 145 24.55 3.18 4.05
CA GLN A 145 23.96 1.89 4.45
C GLN A 145 22.44 1.81 4.28
N TYR A 146 21.77 2.95 4.09
CA TYR A 146 20.33 3.09 3.87
C TYR A 146 20.01 3.54 2.44
N ALA A 147 20.93 3.39 1.48
CA ALA A 147 20.71 3.77 0.09
C ALA A 147 19.48 3.09 -0.53
N PHE A 148 19.10 1.89 -0.07
CA PHE A 148 17.87 1.22 -0.51
C PHE A 148 16.60 2.03 -0.20
N MET A 149 16.59 2.85 0.86
CA MET A 149 15.45 3.72 1.19
C MET A 149 15.23 4.79 0.10
N SER A 150 16.30 5.27 -0.53
CA SER A 150 16.22 6.12 -1.72
C SER A 150 15.59 5.38 -2.91
N ALA A 151 15.93 4.09 -3.08
CA ALA A 151 15.35 3.25 -4.11
C ALA A 151 13.85 2.97 -3.88
N MET A 152 13.41 2.86 -2.62
CA MET A 152 11.98 2.74 -2.28
C MET A 152 11.15 3.93 -2.77
N MET A 153 11.75 5.12 -2.84
CA MET A 153 11.13 6.35 -3.37
C MET A 153 11.25 6.47 -4.90
N GLY A 154 11.88 5.49 -5.57
CA GLY A 154 12.17 5.54 -7.00
C GLY A 154 13.13 6.67 -7.40
N GLY A 155 13.98 7.13 -6.49
CA GLY A 155 14.87 8.28 -6.74
C GLY A 155 14.21 9.66 -6.58
N HIS A 156 12.97 9.73 -6.09
CA HIS A 156 12.38 11.00 -5.70
C HIS A 156 13.13 11.59 -4.49
N ARG A 157 13.47 12.88 -4.56
CA ARG A 157 14.16 13.62 -3.50
C ARG A 157 13.14 14.38 -2.68
N VAL A 158 13.14 14.18 -1.36
CA VAL A 158 12.16 14.80 -0.46
C VAL A 158 12.74 16.09 0.10
N GLY A 159 12.10 17.22 -0.19
CA GLY A 159 12.42 18.51 0.41
C GLY A 159 11.81 18.67 1.81
N ARG A 160 12.25 19.69 2.56
CA ARG A 160 11.69 20.00 3.89
C ARG A 160 10.19 20.29 3.84
N GLY A 161 9.77 21.13 2.90
CA GLY A 161 8.35 21.47 2.74
C GLY A 161 7.48 20.26 2.40
N ASP A 162 7.99 19.33 1.58
CA ASP A 162 7.30 18.09 1.24
C ASP A 162 7.13 17.20 2.48
N TYR A 163 8.18 17.08 3.28
CA TYR A 163 8.17 16.32 4.52
C TYR A 163 7.25 16.96 5.58
N ASP A 164 7.23 18.28 5.68
CA ASP A 164 6.32 18.98 6.59
C ASP A 164 4.86 18.74 6.20
N ASP A 165 4.56 18.72 4.90
CA ASP A 165 3.21 18.37 4.43
C ASP A 165 2.83 16.93 4.73
N TYR A 166 3.75 15.99 4.50
CA TYR A 166 3.58 14.60 4.91
C TYR A 166 3.26 14.48 6.39
N ARG A 167 4.05 15.14 7.25
CA ARG A 167 3.87 15.11 8.70
C ARG A 167 2.50 15.65 9.10
N ARG A 168 2.09 16.79 8.56
CA ARG A 168 0.75 17.38 8.80
C ARG A 168 -0.38 16.45 8.37
N ASN A 169 -0.27 15.81 7.21
CA ASN A 169 -1.29 14.86 6.75
C ASN A 169 -1.35 13.63 7.65
N ARG A 170 -0.19 13.11 8.08
CA ARG A 170 -0.11 11.98 9.00
C ARG A 170 -0.77 12.29 10.34
N GLU A 171 -0.50 13.47 10.91
CA GLU A 171 -1.12 13.97 12.15
C GLU A 171 -2.65 14.11 12.01
N ARG A 172 -3.13 14.52 10.83
CA ARG A 172 -4.57 14.62 10.52
C ARG A 172 -5.23 13.30 10.13
N GLY A 173 -4.50 12.18 10.18
CA GLY A 173 -5.02 10.88 9.79
C GLY A 173 -5.36 10.76 8.29
N ARG A 174 -4.66 11.51 7.43
CA ARG A 174 -4.93 11.58 5.99
C ARG A 174 -3.83 10.93 5.15
N PRO A 175 -4.16 10.36 3.98
CA PRO A 175 -3.14 9.88 3.06
C PRO A 175 -2.34 11.06 2.50
N HIS A 176 -1.05 10.86 2.26
CA HIS A 176 -0.18 11.83 1.61
C HIS A 176 0.37 11.22 0.31
N TYR A 177 0.24 11.94 -0.80
CA TYR A 177 0.61 11.45 -2.13
C TYR A 177 1.90 12.10 -2.68
N GLY A 178 2.69 12.73 -1.82
CA GLY A 178 3.80 13.59 -2.22
C GLY A 178 3.34 14.95 -2.73
N PRO A 179 4.30 15.79 -3.16
CA PRO A 179 3.99 17.09 -3.76
C PRO A 179 3.15 16.94 -5.03
N VAL A 180 2.39 17.97 -5.35
CA VAL A 180 1.61 18.07 -6.59
C VAL A 180 2.39 18.93 -7.59
N SER A 181 2.66 18.39 -8.77
CA SER A 181 3.31 19.11 -9.86
C SER A 181 2.39 19.10 -11.08
N ASN A 182 2.10 20.27 -11.64
CA ASN A 182 1.19 20.45 -12.79
C ASN A 182 -0.18 19.79 -12.56
N GLY A 183 -0.74 19.93 -11.34
CA GLY A 183 -2.03 19.34 -10.96
C GLY A 183 -2.01 17.82 -10.75
N ARG A 184 -0.84 17.16 -10.88
CA ARG A 184 -0.70 15.71 -10.75
C ARG A 184 0.04 15.35 -9.46
N LYS A 185 -0.47 14.32 -8.77
CA LYS A 185 0.18 13.72 -7.61
C LYS A 185 1.52 13.10 -8.01
N THR A 186 2.46 13.04 -7.07
CA THR A 186 3.75 12.36 -7.30
C THR A 186 3.61 10.85 -7.14
N PHE A 187 2.94 10.39 -6.08
CA PHE A 187 2.79 8.98 -5.73
C PHE A 187 1.32 8.52 -5.75
N GLY A 188 1.10 7.22 -5.49
CA GLY A 188 -0.19 6.54 -5.62
C GLY A 188 -0.51 6.18 -7.06
N THR A 189 -1.66 5.56 -7.31
CA THR A 189 -2.01 5.00 -8.63
C THR A 189 -2.10 6.05 -9.74
N ALA A 190 -2.42 7.30 -9.40
CA ALA A 190 -2.41 8.43 -10.34
C ALA A 190 -1.06 9.18 -10.40
N GLY A 191 -0.08 8.74 -9.61
CA GLY A 191 1.19 9.42 -9.38
C GLY A 191 2.14 9.37 -10.58
N THR A 192 2.77 10.49 -10.91
CA THR A 192 3.78 10.57 -11.98
C THR A 192 5.01 9.73 -11.70
N GLN A 193 5.43 9.63 -10.43
CA GLN A 193 6.54 8.80 -10.00
C GLN A 193 6.18 7.33 -9.99
N THR A 194 4.96 7.00 -9.55
CA THR A 194 4.44 5.62 -9.59
C THR A 194 4.39 5.09 -11.03
N GLN A 195 4.02 5.93 -11.99
CA GLN A 195 4.04 5.58 -13.43
C GLN A 195 5.42 5.14 -13.92
N LYS A 196 6.48 5.77 -13.42
CA LYS A 196 7.86 5.42 -13.76
C LYS A 196 8.31 4.13 -13.07
N THR A 197 7.93 3.93 -11.81
CA THR A 197 8.40 2.79 -11.01
C THR A 197 7.56 1.52 -11.16
N LYS A 198 6.33 1.61 -11.66
CA LYS A 198 5.40 0.49 -11.86
C LYS A 198 4.97 0.28 -13.32
N PRO A 199 5.89 0.20 -14.30
CA PRO A 199 5.53 0.17 -15.73
C PRO A 199 4.69 -1.05 -16.12
N ASN A 200 4.87 -2.19 -15.44
CA ASN A 200 4.10 -3.40 -15.69
C ASN A 200 2.61 -3.23 -15.37
N PHE A 201 2.28 -2.57 -14.24
CA PHE A 201 0.90 -2.24 -13.90
C PHE A 201 0.24 -1.40 -14.99
N TYR A 202 0.89 -0.30 -15.39
CA TYR A 202 0.32 0.62 -16.39
C TYR A 202 0.26 -0.01 -17.78
N ARG A 203 1.18 -0.91 -18.14
CA ARG A 203 1.08 -1.69 -19.39
C ARG A 203 -0.19 -2.54 -19.40
N ARG A 204 -0.44 -3.30 -18.32
CA ARG A 204 -1.67 -4.11 -18.20
C ARG A 204 -2.92 -3.24 -18.18
N HIS A 205 -2.89 -2.13 -17.44
CA HIS A 205 -4.01 -1.19 -17.37
C HIS A 205 -4.35 -0.60 -18.74
N ARG A 206 -3.36 -0.17 -19.52
CA ARG A 206 -3.57 0.35 -20.89
C ARG A 206 -4.12 -0.71 -21.84
N GLN A 207 -3.57 -1.93 -21.81
CA GLN A 207 -4.07 -3.04 -22.63
C GLN A 207 -5.54 -3.32 -22.36
N ARG A 208 -5.94 -3.28 -21.09
CA ARG A 208 -7.32 -3.50 -20.65
C ARG A 208 -8.26 -2.36 -21.07
N THR A 209 -7.82 -1.11 -20.98
CA THR A 209 -8.61 0.02 -21.46
C THR A 209 -8.76 -0.02 -22.98
N ALA A 210 -7.70 -0.37 -23.72
CA ALA A 210 -7.75 -0.53 -25.17
C ALA A 210 -8.68 -1.67 -25.62
N SER A 211 -8.82 -2.74 -24.83
CA SER A 211 -9.78 -3.82 -25.09
C SER A 211 -11.22 -3.50 -24.69
N GLY A 212 -11.54 -2.24 -24.35
CA GLY A 212 -12.89 -1.83 -23.92
C GLY A 212 -13.29 -2.32 -22.52
N ARG A 213 -12.35 -2.89 -21.75
CA ARG A 213 -12.59 -3.48 -20.41
C ARG A 213 -12.06 -2.59 -19.28
N GLY A 214 -11.82 -1.31 -19.57
CA GLY A 214 -11.30 -0.33 -18.62
C GLY A 214 -12.19 -0.18 -17.38
N PHE A 215 -11.58 0.22 -16.26
CA PHE A 215 -12.26 0.46 -14.99
C PHE A 215 -13.31 1.58 -15.16
N THR A 216 -14.54 1.22 -15.52
CA THR A 216 -15.67 2.10 -15.29
C THR A 216 -15.98 2.00 -13.81
N SER A 217 -15.31 2.84 -13.01
CA SER A 217 -15.88 3.21 -11.72
C SER A 217 -17.26 3.79 -12.04
N ARG A 218 -18.31 2.96 -11.94
CA ARG A 218 -19.68 3.44 -11.86
C ARG A 218 -19.84 4.13 -10.51
N SER A 219 -19.16 5.27 -10.34
CA SER A 219 -19.57 6.26 -9.37
C SER A 219 -20.90 6.76 -9.88
N ASN A 220 -21.94 6.37 -9.17
CA ASN A 220 -23.33 6.72 -9.38
C ASN A 220 -23.49 8.25 -9.25
N THR A 221 -23.08 9.00 -10.28
CA THR A 221 -23.36 10.43 -10.36
C THR A 221 -24.77 10.54 -10.90
N ARG A 222 -25.75 10.48 -9.99
CA ARG A 222 -27.05 11.15 -10.19
C ARG A 222 -26.74 12.64 -10.31
N SER A 223 -26.33 13.08 -11.49
CA SER A 223 -26.41 14.49 -11.87
C SER A 223 -27.88 14.75 -12.21
N GLY A 224 -28.64 15.14 -11.19
CA GLY A 224 -29.93 15.79 -11.37
C GLY A 224 -29.70 17.07 -12.17
N GLY A 225 -30.03 17.02 -13.46
CA GLY A 225 -30.13 18.18 -14.31
C GLY A 225 -31.54 18.75 -14.18
N THR A 226 -31.73 19.64 -13.22
CA THR A 226 -32.85 20.60 -13.24
C THR A 226 -32.68 21.51 -14.46
N SER A 227 -33.47 21.29 -15.50
CA SER A 227 -33.64 22.25 -16.59
C SER A 227 -34.60 23.35 -16.14
N ARG A 228 -34.03 24.49 -15.71
CA ARG A 228 -34.70 25.79 -15.67
C ARG A 228 -33.84 26.77 -16.46
N PHE A 229 -34.43 27.31 -17.53
CA PHE A 229 -34.17 28.55 -18.30
C PHE A 229 -34.72 28.25 -19.71
N GLY A 230 -35.70 28.93 -20.30
CA GLY A 230 -36.18 30.28 -20.08
C GLY A 230 -35.82 31.15 -21.28
N LYS A 231 -36.57 31.03 -22.39
CA LYS A 231 -36.99 32.10 -23.30
C LYS A 231 -38.04 31.57 -24.26
#